data_AF-A0A1T3CH91-F1
#
_entry.id   AF-A0A1T3CH91-F1
#
_cell.length_a   1.000
_cell.length_b   1.000
_cell.length_c   1.000
_cell.angle_alpha   90.00
_cell.angle_beta   90.00
_cell.angle_gamma   90.00
#
_symmetry.space_group_name_H-M   'P 1'
#
loop_
_entity.id
_entity.type
_entity.pdbx_description
1 polymer ?
#
loop_
_entity_poly.entity_id
_entity_poly.type
_entity_poly.pdbx_seq_one_letter_code
_entity_poly.pdbx_strand_id
1 'polypeptide(L)'
;MKNFFALLPAFALLASAHPYFDPRSLKDVTPSHIDPSDNDVSFEHLVKNTTTPGIDSLPSCAIPCIQIAVKSASNCKLDDLPCLCKNRAKIAQSAKKCILHTCGAKKTLKKVRPQVQAMCKEFDKKEAEERAAEKKKLKEQEKARKKAEKEQKERDKAQKEAEKKKKKEEEKARKEKEKEEKRKKKEEAKKKKEEQKEFEKHQKEEEKRRKEEEKRRKKQKEEEEKNGGQNEKRGETDEMCEAEEMKKADHICEHGELCKHGELCGHGEVGEIEERGEMKKEPTFTLEKVKAAHTWWKIDKEHPVKGEPF
;
A
#
# COMPACT_ATOMS: atom_id res chain seq x y z
N MET A 1 52.21 -0.87 7.02
CA MET A 1 51.16 0.05 7.49
C MET A 1 49.94 -0.14 6.58
N LYS A 2 49.16 -1.20 6.84
CA LYS A 2 47.76 -1.16 7.32
C LYS A 2 46.80 -0.42 6.39
N ASN A 3 46.34 -1.18 5.39
CA ASN A 3 45.20 -0.93 4.54
C ASN A 3 43.91 -0.82 5.38
N PHE A 4 43.25 0.33 5.31
CA PHE A 4 41.89 0.57 5.81
C PHE A 4 41.07 1.11 4.64
N PHE A 5 40.70 0.22 3.73
CA PHE A 5 39.72 0.52 2.68
C PHE A 5 38.66 -0.58 2.70
N ALA A 6 37.42 -0.14 2.50
CA ALA A 6 36.24 -0.94 2.20
C ALA A 6 35.64 -1.77 3.35
N LEU A 7 34.70 -1.15 4.09
CA LEU A 7 33.47 -1.78 4.57
C LEU A 7 32.54 -0.70 5.11
N LEU A 8 31.83 -0.02 4.20
CA LEU A 8 30.62 0.73 4.53
C LEU A 8 29.47 0.07 3.75
N PRO A 9 28.51 -0.57 4.45
CA PRO A 9 27.42 -1.25 3.79
C PRO A 9 26.39 -0.24 3.27
N ALA A 10 25.88 -0.56 2.09
CA ALA A 10 24.70 0.03 1.49
C ALA A 10 23.51 0.02 2.47
N PHE A 11 23.26 1.16 3.12
CA PHE A 11 22.05 1.45 3.89
C PHE A 11 21.40 2.71 3.32
N ALA A 12 20.89 2.60 2.10
CA ALA A 12 20.15 3.70 1.47
C ALA A 12 19.15 3.17 0.44
N LEU A 13 18.21 2.31 0.83
CA LEU A 13 17.08 1.92 -0.05
C LEU A 13 15.88 1.37 0.75
N LEU A 14 15.37 2.12 1.75
CA LEU A 14 14.15 1.71 2.49
C LEU A 14 13.34 2.91 3.02
N ALA A 15 13.13 3.95 2.20
CA ALA A 15 12.26 5.06 2.59
C ALA A 15 11.57 5.72 1.39
N SER A 16 10.60 5.02 0.79
CA SER A 16 9.51 5.64 0.02
C SER A 16 8.43 4.62 -0.36
N ALA A 17 8.02 3.78 0.59
CA ALA A 17 6.69 3.20 0.57
C ALA A 17 5.87 3.93 1.63
N HIS A 18 5.50 5.18 1.34
CA HIS A 18 4.33 5.74 1.99
C HIS A 18 3.17 4.80 1.65
N PRO A 19 2.41 4.29 2.63
CA PRO A 19 1.12 3.70 2.30
C PRO A 19 0.37 4.80 1.54
N TYR A 20 0.09 4.54 0.27
CA TYR A 20 -0.92 5.27 -0.49
C TYR A 20 -2.19 5.13 0.35
N PHE A 21 -2.46 6.16 1.15
CA PHE A 21 -3.76 6.38 1.74
C PHE A 21 -4.65 6.67 0.54
N ASP A 22 -5.25 5.61 0.00
CA ASP A 22 -6.15 5.69 -1.12
C ASP A 22 -7.38 6.50 -0.67
N PRO A 23 -7.58 7.75 -1.15
CA PRO A 23 -8.72 8.56 -0.73
C PRO A 23 -10.03 8.06 -1.34
N ARG A 24 -10.03 6.95 -2.10
CA ARG A 24 -11.19 6.48 -2.87
C ARG A 24 -11.95 5.30 -2.26
N SER A 25 -11.56 4.80 -1.08
CA SER A 25 -12.36 3.82 -0.32
C SER A 25 -13.10 4.47 0.86
N LEU A 26 -13.77 5.58 0.56
CA LEU A 26 -14.83 6.16 1.39
C LEU A 26 -16.09 6.27 0.53
N LYS A 27 -16.45 5.15 -0.09
CA LYS A 27 -17.77 4.97 -0.71
C LYS A 27 -18.63 4.21 0.29
N ASP A 28 -19.77 4.81 0.57
CA ASP A 28 -20.94 4.17 1.16
C ASP A 28 -20.93 3.96 2.68
N VAL A 29 -20.53 4.98 3.44
CA VAL A 29 -21.39 5.38 4.56
C VAL A 29 -22.30 6.46 4.01
N THR A 30 -23.43 6.03 3.46
CA THR A 30 -24.58 6.89 3.29
C THR A 30 -24.88 7.52 4.65
N PRO A 31 -24.76 8.85 4.80
CA PRO A 31 -25.40 9.52 5.91
C PRO A 31 -26.88 9.26 5.71
N SER A 32 -27.46 8.42 6.57
CA SER A 32 -28.90 8.37 6.75
C SER A 32 -29.40 9.81 6.79
N HIS A 33 -30.20 10.16 5.78
CA HIS A 33 -31.04 11.32 5.65
C HIS A 33 -31.17 12.08 6.99
N ILE A 34 -30.32 13.08 7.20
CA ILE A 34 -30.63 14.13 8.14
C ILE A 34 -31.52 15.05 7.33
N ASP A 35 -32.81 14.93 7.56
CA ASP A 35 -33.81 15.83 7.00
C ASP A 35 -33.37 17.28 7.22
N PRO A 36 -33.22 18.09 6.16
CA PRO A 36 -33.11 19.54 6.27
C PRO A 36 -34.53 20.07 6.51
N SER A 37 -35.08 19.79 7.68
CA SER A 37 -36.31 20.41 8.16
C SER A 37 -36.16 20.61 9.65
N ASP A 38 -36.45 21.84 10.10
CA ASP A 38 -36.63 22.21 11.50
C ASP A 38 -35.39 22.40 12.38
N ASN A 39 -34.36 23.08 11.86
CA ASN A 39 -33.57 23.99 12.71
C ASN A 39 -33.25 25.28 11.95
N ASP A 40 -34.33 25.95 11.55
CA ASP A 40 -34.38 27.39 11.32
C ASP A 40 -34.16 28.11 12.67
N VAL A 41 -32.99 27.93 13.27
CA VAL A 41 -32.56 28.74 14.40
C VAL A 41 -32.16 30.06 13.78
N SER A 42 -33.14 30.96 13.68
CA SER A 42 -32.97 32.32 13.18
C SER A 42 -31.69 32.93 13.76
N PHE A 43 -30.67 33.02 12.91
CA PHE A 43 -29.42 33.71 13.19
C PHE A 43 -29.62 35.25 13.23
N GLU A 44 -30.85 35.72 13.45
CA GLU A 44 -31.19 37.14 13.52
C GLU A 44 -31.11 37.71 14.95
N HIS A 45 -30.93 36.88 15.99
CA HIS A 45 -30.87 37.37 17.38
C HIS A 45 -29.47 37.41 18.01
N LEU A 46 -28.43 36.99 17.29
CA LEU A 46 -27.03 37.10 17.73
C LEU A 46 -26.25 38.22 17.03
N VAL A 47 -26.91 39.03 16.22
CA VAL A 47 -26.54 40.44 16.02
C VAL A 47 -27.01 41.23 17.25
N LYS A 48 -26.59 40.80 18.46
CA LYS A 48 -26.52 41.74 19.57
C LYS A 48 -25.55 42.80 19.09
N ASN A 49 -26.03 44.02 18.94
CA ASN A 49 -25.27 45.24 18.75
C ASN A 49 -24.11 45.29 19.75
N THR A 50 -23.03 44.55 19.49
CA THR A 50 -21.70 44.90 19.92
C THR A 50 -21.36 46.09 19.06
N THR A 51 -21.97 47.24 19.38
CA THR A 51 -21.51 48.56 18.98
C THR A 51 -20.16 48.71 19.65
N THR A 52 -19.18 48.02 19.08
CA THR A 52 -17.78 48.21 19.39
C THR A 52 -17.61 49.71 19.24
N PRO A 53 -17.27 50.44 20.32
CA PRO A 53 -17.32 51.90 20.31
C PRO A 53 -16.51 52.37 19.11
N GLY A 54 -17.21 52.79 18.06
CA GLY A 54 -16.64 53.08 16.77
C GLY A 54 -16.20 54.53 16.71
N ILE A 55 -15.67 54.93 15.56
CA ILE A 55 -15.39 56.36 15.29
C ILE A 55 -16.68 57.20 15.45
N ASP A 56 -17.85 56.61 15.23
CA ASP A 56 -19.16 57.25 15.40
C ASP A 56 -19.49 57.62 16.85
N SER A 57 -18.80 57.01 17.83
CA SER A 57 -18.96 57.37 19.24
C SER A 57 -18.31 58.72 19.58
N LEU A 58 -17.41 59.21 18.73
CA LEU A 58 -16.70 60.48 18.93
C LEU A 58 -17.60 61.68 18.61
N PRO A 59 -17.37 62.85 19.22
CA PRO A 59 -18.15 64.03 18.91
C PRO A 59 -18.01 64.40 17.42
N SER A 60 -19.12 64.80 16.79
CA SER A 60 -19.18 65.12 15.35
C SER A 60 -18.12 66.11 14.88
N CYS A 61 -17.69 67.05 15.74
CA CYS A 61 -16.63 68.01 15.44
C CYS A 61 -15.24 67.37 15.21
N ALA A 62 -15.00 66.15 15.72
CA ALA A 62 -13.70 65.46 15.67
C ALA A 62 -13.61 64.44 14.53
N ILE A 63 -14.74 63.93 14.04
CA ILE A 63 -14.83 62.92 12.99
C ILE A 63 -14.04 63.33 11.72
N PRO A 64 -14.27 64.51 11.10
CA PRO A 64 -13.56 64.88 9.86
C PRO A 64 -12.05 65.05 10.10
N CYS A 65 -11.66 65.58 11.25
CA CYS A 65 -10.25 65.74 11.61
C CYS A 65 -9.52 64.41 11.74
N ILE A 66 -10.19 63.40 12.32
CA ILE A 66 -9.62 62.05 12.46
C ILE A 66 -9.55 61.38 11.09
N GLN A 67 -10.55 61.53 10.23
CA GLN A 67 -10.50 60.97 8.87
C GLN A 67 -9.30 61.48 8.06
N ILE A 68 -9.03 62.80 8.13
CA ILE A 68 -7.86 63.41 7.48
C ILE A 68 -6.56 62.92 8.11
N ALA A 69 -6.51 62.85 9.45
CA ALA A 69 -5.33 62.39 10.17
C ALA A 69 -5.01 60.91 9.89
N VAL A 70 -6.02 60.06 9.80
CA VAL A 70 -5.86 58.64 9.45
C VAL A 70 -5.29 58.51 8.05
N LYS A 71 -5.86 59.21 7.06
CA LYS A 71 -5.39 59.19 5.67
C LYS A 71 -3.97 59.76 5.48
N SER A 72 -3.56 60.72 6.30
CA SER A 72 -2.25 61.38 6.18
C SER A 72 -1.14 60.72 6.99
N ALA A 73 -1.46 60.14 8.15
CA ALA A 73 -0.48 59.60 9.08
C ALA A 73 -0.39 58.07 9.06
N SER A 74 -1.30 57.38 8.38
CA SER A 74 -1.38 55.92 8.36
C SER A 74 -2.03 55.40 7.08
N ASN A 75 -1.86 54.11 6.82
CA ASN A 75 -2.60 53.40 5.77
C ASN A 75 -3.78 52.60 6.34
N CYS A 76 -4.22 52.93 7.56
CA CYS A 76 -5.29 52.22 8.24
C CYS A 76 -6.65 52.56 7.62
N LYS A 77 -7.55 51.58 7.55
CA LYS A 77 -8.97 51.83 7.30
C LYS A 77 -9.59 52.50 8.52
N LEU A 78 -10.64 53.28 8.31
CA LEU A 78 -11.36 53.94 9.41
C LEU A 78 -12.02 52.93 10.36
N ASP A 79 -12.39 51.75 9.86
CA ASP A 79 -13.01 50.71 10.67
C ASP A 79 -12.00 49.75 11.32
N ASP A 80 -10.70 49.87 11.01
CA ASP A 80 -9.65 49.00 11.53
C ASP A 80 -9.06 49.54 12.84
N LEU A 81 -9.83 49.37 13.92
CA LEU A 81 -9.44 49.81 15.27
C LEU A 81 -8.07 49.28 15.72
N PRO A 82 -7.69 48.01 15.47
CA PRO A 82 -6.34 47.52 15.75
C PRO A 82 -5.24 48.35 15.06
N CYS A 83 -5.41 48.67 13.78
CA CYS A 83 -4.45 49.50 13.05
C CYS A 83 -4.41 50.95 13.57
N LEU A 84 -5.58 51.52 13.87
CA LEU A 84 -5.70 52.86 14.43
C LEU A 84 -5.05 52.96 15.82
N CYS A 85 -5.24 51.95 16.67
CA CYS A 85 -4.66 51.91 18.01
C CYS A 85 -3.13 51.72 17.98
N LYS A 86 -2.59 50.93 17.05
CA LYS A 86 -1.13 50.82 16.81
C LYS A 86 -0.52 52.15 16.37
N ASN A 87 -1.23 52.92 15.55
CA ASN A 87 -0.78 54.22 15.05
C ASN A 87 -1.31 55.43 15.84
N ARG A 88 -1.89 55.20 17.03
CA ARG A 88 -2.61 56.24 17.79
C ARG A 88 -1.78 57.49 18.05
N ALA A 89 -0.48 57.35 18.28
CA ALA A 89 0.41 58.49 18.55
C ALA A 89 0.56 59.39 17.32
N LYS A 90 0.75 58.80 16.13
CA LYS A 90 0.90 59.51 14.85
C LYS A 90 -0.42 60.18 14.45
N ILE A 91 -1.52 59.43 14.53
CA ILE A 91 -2.86 59.94 14.23
C ILE A 91 -3.24 61.06 15.21
N ALA A 92 -2.98 60.90 16.51
CA ALA A 92 -3.25 61.94 17.50
C ALA A 92 -2.42 63.21 17.26
N GLN A 93 -1.15 63.10 16.86
CA GLN A 93 -0.31 64.25 16.52
C GLN A 93 -0.84 65.01 15.30
N SER A 94 -1.18 64.30 14.21
CA SER A 94 -1.73 64.91 13.00
C SER A 94 -3.13 65.51 13.21
N ALA A 95 -3.99 64.85 14.00
CA ALA A 95 -5.33 65.34 14.28
C ALA A 95 -5.37 66.51 15.28
N LYS A 96 -4.34 66.65 16.14
CA LYS A 96 -4.32 67.60 17.26
C LYS A 96 -4.66 69.03 16.83
N LYS A 97 -4.04 69.54 15.76
CA LYS A 97 -4.26 70.91 15.27
C LYS A 97 -5.72 71.11 14.81
N CYS A 98 -6.25 70.18 14.03
CA CYS A 98 -7.62 70.24 13.52
C CYS A 98 -8.66 70.15 14.65
N ILE A 99 -8.52 69.18 15.56
CA ILE A 99 -9.48 68.98 16.65
C ILE A 99 -9.46 70.16 17.63
N LEU A 100 -8.30 70.73 17.94
CA LEU A 100 -8.22 71.93 18.79
C LEU A 100 -8.95 73.13 18.18
N HIS A 101 -8.92 73.27 16.86
CA HIS A 101 -9.60 74.33 16.12
C HIS A 101 -11.11 74.10 16.03
N THR A 102 -11.57 72.89 15.67
CA THR A 102 -13.00 72.61 15.42
C THR A 102 -13.79 72.27 16.69
N CYS A 103 -13.20 71.50 17.60
CA CYS A 103 -13.88 71.06 18.82
C CYS A 103 -13.56 71.93 20.04
N GLY A 104 -12.46 72.68 20.00
CA GLY A 104 -11.92 73.42 21.13
C GLY A 104 -11.13 72.56 22.12
N ALA A 105 -10.16 73.19 22.80
CA ALA A 105 -9.26 72.51 23.75
C ALA A 105 -9.99 71.79 24.90
N LYS A 106 -11.05 72.41 25.43
CA LYS A 106 -11.82 71.87 26.58
C LYS A 106 -12.55 70.57 26.25
N LYS A 107 -13.19 70.46 25.07
CA LYS A 107 -13.91 69.23 24.65
C LYS A 107 -12.94 68.12 24.25
N THR A 108 -11.82 68.48 23.61
CA THR A 108 -10.79 67.53 23.18
C THR A 108 -10.17 66.78 24.36
N LEU A 109 -9.77 67.52 25.41
CA LEU A 109 -9.14 66.93 26.58
C LEU A 109 -10.12 66.12 27.44
N LYS A 110 -11.37 66.57 27.56
CA LYS A 110 -12.37 65.92 28.43
C LYS A 110 -13.15 64.78 27.78
N LYS A 111 -13.38 64.80 26.47
CA LYS A 111 -14.23 63.81 25.77
C LYS A 111 -13.44 62.94 24.80
N VAL A 112 -12.75 63.54 23.83
CA VAL A 112 -12.11 62.81 22.72
C VAL A 112 -10.97 61.91 23.21
N ARG A 113 -10.03 62.46 23.98
CA ARG A 113 -8.86 61.72 24.46
C ARG A 113 -9.20 60.49 25.32
N PRO A 114 -10.02 60.60 26.39
CA PRO A 114 -10.34 59.44 27.21
C PRO A 114 -11.15 58.38 26.45
N GLN A 115 -11.99 58.80 25.50
CA GLN A 115 -12.77 57.87 24.67
C GLN A 115 -11.89 57.03 23.73
N VAL A 116 -10.94 57.65 23.03
CA VAL A 116 -9.97 56.93 22.19
C VAL A 116 -9.08 56.00 23.02
N GLN A 117 -8.68 56.43 24.23
CA GLN A 117 -7.90 55.58 25.14
C GLN A 117 -8.72 54.37 25.64
N ALA A 118 -9.99 54.57 25.97
CA ALA A 118 -10.88 53.50 26.39
C ALA A 118 -11.08 52.48 25.26
N MET A 119 -11.33 52.96 24.03
CA MET A 119 -11.44 52.10 22.85
C MET A 119 -10.19 51.23 22.70
N CYS A 120 -9.00 51.83 22.63
CA CYS A 120 -7.78 51.04 22.44
C CYS A 120 -7.47 50.07 23.58
N LYS A 121 -7.81 50.42 24.83
CA LYS A 121 -7.60 49.55 25.98
C LYS A 121 -8.44 48.27 25.92
N GLU A 122 -9.70 48.37 25.48
CA GLU A 122 -10.56 47.20 25.30
C GLU A 122 -10.03 46.28 24.19
N PHE A 123 -9.50 46.84 23.11
CA PHE A 123 -8.83 46.07 22.05
C PHE A 123 -7.58 45.36 22.55
N ASP A 124 -6.69 46.07 23.26
CA ASP A 124 -5.47 45.48 23.82
C ASP A 124 -5.80 44.32 24.77
N LYS A 125 -6.86 44.47 25.57
CA LYS A 125 -7.34 43.41 26.47
C LYS A 125 -7.88 42.21 25.70
N LYS A 126 -8.70 42.43 24.68
CA LYS A 126 -9.26 41.36 23.83
C LYS A 126 -8.16 40.61 23.09
N GLU A 127 -7.18 41.31 22.52
CA GLU A 127 -6.04 40.71 21.83
C GLU A 127 -5.16 39.91 22.80
N ALA A 128 -4.95 40.41 24.02
CA ALA A 128 -4.22 39.68 25.05
C ALA A 128 -4.95 38.38 25.47
N GLU A 129 -6.27 38.43 25.59
CA GLU A 129 -7.10 37.25 25.90
C GLU A 129 -7.07 36.23 24.76
N GLU A 130 -7.19 36.68 23.50
CA GLU A 130 -7.11 35.82 22.32
C GLU A 130 -5.73 35.15 22.20
N ARG A 131 -4.64 35.90 22.35
CA ARG A 131 -3.28 35.35 22.38
C ARG A 131 -3.09 34.36 23.53
N ALA A 132 -3.69 34.62 24.70
CA ALA A 132 -3.65 33.69 25.81
C ALA A 132 -4.44 32.41 25.51
N ALA A 133 -5.59 32.51 24.85
CA ALA A 133 -6.39 31.37 24.40
C ALA A 133 -5.66 30.55 23.32
N GLU A 134 -5.04 31.20 22.33
CA GLU A 134 -4.23 30.55 21.30
C GLU A 134 -3.02 29.82 21.90
N LYS A 135 -2.32 30.47 22.85
CA LYS A 135 -1.20 29.84 23.57
C LYS A 135 -1.65 28.63 24.39
N LYS A 136 -2.86 28.64 24.95
CA LYS A 136 -3.45 27.47 25.64
C LYS A 136 -3.73 26.34 24.64
N LYS A 137 -4.38 26.65 23.50
CA LYS A 137 -4.66 25.69 22.42
C LYS A 137 -3.38 25.05 21.87
N LEU A 138 -2.34 25.85 21.63
CA LEU A 138 -1.04 25.36 21.12
C LEU A 138 -0.37 24.40 22.12
N LYS A 139 -0.41 24.71 23.42
CA LYS A 139 0.12 23.82 24.47
C LYS A 139 -0.66 22.51 24.57
N GLU A 140 -1.97 22.55 24.39
CA GLU A 140 -2.82 21.36 24.38
C GLU A 140 -2.53 20.48 23.15
N GLN A 141 -2.42 21.09 21.97
CA GLN A 141 -2.06 20.41 20.73
C GLN A 141 -0.66 19.78 20.82
N GLU A 142 0.31 20.46 21.42
CA GLU A 142 1.67 19.91 21.62
C GLU A 142 1.66 18.68 22.54
N LYS A 143 0.88 18.71 23.63
CA LYS A 143 0.69 17.56 24.51
C LYS A 143 0.03 16.39 23.78
N ALA A 144 -1.00 16.66 22.97
CA ALA A 144 -1.65 15.66 22.14
C ALA A 144 -0.67 15.01 21.14
N ARG A 145 0.17 15.82 20.48
CA ARG A 145 1.20 15.32 19.55
C ARG A 145 2.23 14.43 20.25
N LYS A 146 2.71 14.84 21.43
CA LYS A 146 3.66 14.05 22.23
C LYS A 146 3.05 12.71 22.68
N LYS A 147 1.77 12.69 23.05
CA LYS A 147 1.05 11.46 23.40
C LYS A 147 0.92 10.52 22.18
N ALA A 148 0.51 11.06 21.04
CA ALA A 148 0.40 10.30 19.79
C ALA A 148 1.74 9.73 19.31
N GLU A 149 2.83 10.51 19.42
CA GLU A 149 4.18 10.05 19.07
C GLU A 149 4.65 8.89 19.95
N LYS A 150 4.36 8.94 21.26
CA LYS A 150 4.67 7.84 22.18
C LYS A 150 3.88 6.58 21.83
N GLU A 151 2.58 6.70 21.56
CA GLU A 151 1.73 5.59 21.17
C GLU A 151 2.18 4.95 19.85
N GLN A 152 2.56 5.77 18.86
CA GLN A 152 3.11 5.29 17.60
C GLN A 152 4.42 4.52 17.80
N LYS A 153 5.33 5.02 18.63
CA LYS A 153 6.58 4.33 18.97
C LYS A 153 6.34 2.97 19.65
N GLU A 154 5.30 2.85 20.47
CA GLU A 154 4.93 1.57 21.08
C GLU A 154 4.34 0.59 20.05
N ARG A 155 3.47 1.07 19.14
CA ARG A 155 2.95 0.27 18.02
C ARG A 155 4.06 -0.23 17.09
N ASP A 156 5.01 0.62 16.72
CA ASP A 156 6.13 0.26 15.85
C ASP A 156 7.04 -0.80 16.50
N LYS A 157 7.26 -0.71 17.82
CA LYS A 157 8.00 -1.74 18.57
C LYS A 157 7.25 -3.07 18.56
N ALA A 158 5.93 -3.06 18.82
CA ALA A 158 5.11 -4.26 18.79
C ALA A 158 5.09 -4.91 17.39
N GLN A 159 4.99 -4.11 16.32
CA GLN A 159 5.04 -4.60 14.94
C GLN A 159 6.40 -5.22 14.61
N LYS A 160 7.52 -4.59 15.00
CA LYS A 160 8.87 -5.13 14.79
C LYS A 160 9.07 -6.47 15.53
N GLU A 161 8.54 -6.60 16.74
CA GLU A 161 8.60 -7.86 17.48
C GLU A 161 7.73 -8.94 16.84
N ALA A 162 6.53 -8.61 16.38
CA ALA A 162 5.64 -9.53 15.65
C ALA A 162 6.28 -10.00 14.33
N GLU A 163 6.88 -9.10 13.56
CA GLU A 163 7.58 -9.43 12.31
C GLU A 163 8.78 -10.35 12.58
N LYS A 164 9.57 -10.07 13.63
CA LYS A 164 10.69 -10.94 14.04
C LYS A 164 10.23 -12.33 14.47
N LYS A 165 9.09 -12.44 15.15
CA LYS A 165 8.49 -13.74 15.51
C LYS A 165 8.03 -14.50 14.26
N LYS A 166 7.31 -13.83 13.34
CA LYS A 166 6.85 -14.41 12.07
C LYS A 166 8.01 -14.92 11.22
N LYS A 167 9.09 -14.14 11.06
CA LYS A 167 10.29 -14.56 10.32
C LYS A 167 10.96 -15.79 10.93
N LYS A 168 11.04 -15.87 12.26
CA LYS A 168 11.60 -17.04 12.96
C LYS A 168 10.73 -18.28 12.76
N GLU A 169 9.42 -18.14 12.76
CA GLU A 169 8.47 -19.23 12.52
C GLU A 169 8.54 -19.74 11.07
N GLU A 170 8.55 -18.82 10.10
CA GLU A 170 8.72 -19.14 8.69
C GLU A 170 10.06 -19.84 8.40
N GLU A 171 11.15 -19.38 9.03
CA GLU A 171 12.47 -20.03 8.92
C GLU A 171 12.45 -21.45 9.50
N LYS A 172 11.79 -21.68 10.64
CA LYS A 172 11.62 -23.02 11.22
C LYS A 172 10.81 -23.92 10.29
N ALA A 173 9.69 -23.43 9.75
CA ALA A 173 8.86 -24.17 8.81
C ALA A 173 9.63 -24.53 7.52
N ARG A 174 10.45 -23.61 7.00
CA ARG A 174 11.31 -23.88 5.84
C ARG A 174 12.35 -24.97 6.14
N LYS A 175 13.00 -24.93 7.30
CA LYS A 175 13.97 -25.95 7.74
C LYS A 175 13.32 -27.32 7.94
N GLU A 176 12.06 -27.36 8.39
CA GLU A 176 11.30 -28.60 8.53
C GLU A 176 10.93 -29.20 7.18
N LYS A 177 10.39 -28.39 6.25
CA LYS A 177 10.11 -28.80 4.87
C LYS A 177 11.36 -29.33 4.15
N GLU A 178 12.51 -28.66 4.30
CA GLU A 178 13.78 -29.11 3.72
C GLU A 178 14.23 -30.48 4.30
N LYS A 179 14.07 -30.69 5.61
CA LYS A 179 14.37 -31.98 6.24
C LYS A 179 13.44 -33.09 5.74
N GLU A 180 12.15 -32.80 5.57
CA GLU A 180 11.17 -33.74 5.04
C GLU A 180 11.49 -34.12 3.58
N GLU A 181 11.78 -33.14 2.73
CA GLU A 181 12.19 -33.38 1.34
C GLU A 181 13.46 -34.22 1.25
N LYS A 182 14.45 -33.96 2.12
CA LYS A 182 15.68 -34.76 2.21
C LYS A 182 15.40 -36.20 2.66
N ARG A 183 14.40 -36.44 3.51
CA ARG A 183 13.99 -37.80 3.91
C ARG A 183 13.33 -38.53 2.73
N LYS A 184 12.40 -37.89 2.02
CA LYS A 184 11.76 -38.44 0.81
C LYS A 184 12.78 -38.80 -0.27
N LYS A 185 13.73 -37.91 -0.58
CA LYS A 185 14.82 -38.21 -1.54
C LYS A 185 15.70 -39.39 -1.12
N LYS A 186 16.00 -39.55 0.17
CA LYS A 186 16.77 -40.70 0.68
C LYS A 186 15.99 -42.01 0.57
N GLU A 187 14.68 -41.98 0.82
CA GLU A 187 13.80 -43.14 0.71
C GLU A 187 13.63 -43.57 -0.75
N GLU A 188 13.39 -42.62 -1.65
CA GLU A 188 13.32 -42.88 -3.10
C GLU A 188 14.64 -43.45 -3.65
N ALA A 189 15.80 -42.91 -3.21
CA ALA A 189 17.10 -43.44 -3.60
C ALA A 189 17.36 -44.87 -3.07
N LYS A 190 16.87 -45.20 -1.86
CA LYS A 190 16.94 -46.57 -1.34
C LYS A 190 16.06 -47.51 -2.16
N LYS A 191 14.83 -47.11 -2.48
CA LYS A 191 13.92 -47.90 -3.31
C LYS A 191 14.50 -48.18 -4.70
N LYS A 192 15.02 -47.15 -5.38
CA LYS A 192 15.69 -47.32 -6.69
C LYS A 192 16.89 -48.26 -6.62
N LYS A 193 17.67 -48.21 -5.52
CA LYS A 193 18.80 -49.11 -5.31
C LYS A 193 18.37 -50.57 -5.07
N GLU A 194 17.22 -50.78 -4.43
CA GLU A 194 16.63 -52.11 -4.24
C GLU A 194 16.08 -52.66 -5.56
N GLU A 195 15.30 -51.88 -6.30
CA GLU A 195 14.79 -52.22 -7.64
C GLU A 195 15.94 -52.57 -8.61
N GLN A 196 17.04 -51.79 -8.59
CA GLN A 196 18.21 -52.07 -9.41
C GLN A 196 18.87 -53.42 -9.06
N LYS A 197 18.94 -53.78 -7.76
CA LYS A 197 19.48 -55.06 -7.32
C LYS A 197 18.58 -56.23 -7.71
N GLU A 198 17.27 -56.06 -7.65
CA GLU A 198 16.31 -57.08 -8.09
C GLU A 198 16.41 -57.31 -9.60
N PHE A 199 16.49 -56.24 -10.39
CA PHE A 199 16.70 -56.31 -11.83
C PHE A 199 18.02 -57.03 -12.18
N GLU A 200 19.11 -56.72 -11.48
CA GLU A 200 20.39 -57.40 -11.67
C GLU A 200 20.32 -58.91 -11.33
N LYS A 201 19.59 -59.29 -10.28
CA LYS A 201 19.36 -60.70 -9.95
C LYS A 201 18.55 -61.41 -11.03
N HIS A 202 17.49 -60.78 -11.52
CA HIS A 202 16.65 -61.32 -12.58
C HIS A 202 17.45 -61.54 -13.87
N GLN A 203 18.30 -60.58 -14.26
CA GLN A 203 19.18 -60.75 -15.43
C GLN A 203 20.15 -61.93 -15.26
N LYS A 204 20.77 -62.08 -14.08
CA LYS A 204 21.67 -63.22 -13.80
C LYS A 204 20.92 -64.57 -13.82
N GLU A 205 19.68 -64.60 -13.38
CA GLU A 205 18.83 -65.79 -13.41
C GLU A 205 18.40 -66.15 -14.84
N GLU A 206 17.97 -65.16 -15.62
CA GLU A 206 17.62 -65.33 -17.03
C GLU A 206 18.84 -65.82 -17.85
N GLU A 207 20.02 -65.26 -17.60
CA GLU A 207 21.27 -65.70 -18.25
C GLU A 207 21.59 -67.16 -17.92
N LYS A 208 21.39 -67.60 -16.67
CA LYS A 208 21.55 -69.01 -16.27
C LYS A 208 20.55 -69.91 -16.99
N ARG A 209 19.28 -69.51 -17.08
CA ARG A 209 18.24 -70.24 -17.82
C ARG A 209 18.60 -70.40 -19.29
N ARG A 210 19.07 -69.33 -19.94
CA ARG A 210 19.54 -69.38 -21.34
C ARG A 210 20.70 -70.36 -21.53
N LYS A 211 21.70 -70.33 -20.63
CA LYS A 211 22.84 -71.28 -20.68
C LYS A 211 22.41 -72.73 -20.46
N GLU A 212 21.44 -72.99 -19.58
CA GLU A 212 20.89 -74.34 -19.38
C GLU A 212 20.09 -74.80 -20.60
N GLU A 213 19.24 -73.94 -21.15
CA GLU A 213 18.47 -74.23 -22.36
C GLU A 213 19.39 -74.51 -23.56
N GLU A 214 20.47 -73.73 -23.73
CA GLU A 214 21.48 -73.98 -24.76
C GLU A 214 22.15 -75.35 -24.58
N LYS A 215 22.48 -75.74 -23.34
CA LYS A 215 23.02 -77.08 -23.04
C LYS A 215 22.02 -78.19 -23.35
N ARG A 216 20.73 -77.99 -23.03
CA ARG A 216 19.66 -78.95 -23.37
C ARG A 216 19.50 -79.10 -24.88
N ARG A 217 19.49 -77.99 -25.62
CA ARG A 217 19.43 -78.01 -27.10
C ARG A 217 20.64 -78.72 -27.71
N LYS A 218 21.85 -78.53 -27.18
CA LYS A 218 23.05 -79.26 -27.65
C LYS A 218 22.91 -80.76 -27.42
N LYS A 219 22.45 -81.19 -26.23
CA LYS A 219 22.21 -82.61 -25.94
C LYS A 219 21.14 -83.23 -26.85
N GLN A 220 20.03 -82.52 -27.07
CA GLN A 220 18.97 -82.99 -27.99
C GLN A 220 19.51 -83.18 -29.40
N LYS A 221 20.31 -82.24 -29.92
CA LYS A 221 20.95 -82.40 -31.23
C LYS A 221 21.89 -83.62 -31.28
N GLU A 222 22.70 -83.84 -30.25
CA GLU A 222 23.56 -85.03 -30.16
C GLU A 222 22.77 -86.34 -30.08
N GLU A 223 21.59 -86.34 -29.44
CA GLU A 223 20.68 -87.50 -29.39
C GLU A 223 19.95 -87.73 -30.72
N GLU A 224 19.50 -86.66 -31.37
CA GLU A 224 18.92 -86.70 -32.72
C GLU A 224 19.93 -87.22 -33.75
N GLU A 225 21.19 -86.79 -33.71
CA GLU A 225 22.26 -87.32 -34.56
C GLU A 225 22.53 -88.81 -34.31
N LYS A 226 22.36 -89.29 -33.08
CA LYS A 226 22.52 -90.72 -32.73
C LYS A 226 21.31 -91.57 -33.16
N ASN A 227 20.10 -91.03 -33.09
CA ASN A 227 18.85 -91.75 -33.41
C ASN A 227 18.40 -91.60 -34.88
N GLY A 228 18.86 -90.56 -35.58
CA GLY A 228 18.48 -90.24 -36.95
C GLY A 228 18.97 -91.21 -38.03
N GLY A 229 19.73 -92.24 -37.67
CA GLY A 229 20.24 -93.25 -38.61
C GLY A 229 19.23 -94.30 -39.11
N GLN A 230 17.93 -94.21 -38.77
CA GLN A 230 16.96 -95.26 -39.13
C GLN A 230 15.61 -94.83 -39.74
N ASN A 231 15.36 -93.55 -40.04
CA ASN A 231 14.04 -93.15 -40.56
C ASN A 231 14.09 -92.12 -41.69
N GLU A 232 14.81 -92.45 -42.76
CA GLU A 232 14.75 -91.73 -44.04
C GLU A 232 13.87 -92.53 -45.01
N LYS A 233 12.53 -92.49 -44.84
CA LYS A 233 11.49 -92.88 -45.83
C LYS A 233 10.05 -92.74 -45.28
N ARG A 234 9.54 -91.51 -45.16
CA ARG A 234 8.09 -91.12 -45.11
C ARG A 234 8.01 -89.70 -44.56
N GLY A 235 7.26 -88.75 -45.08
CA GLY A 235 6.41 -88.67 -46.25
C GLY A 235 6.10 -87.18 -46.43
N GLU A 236 6.16 -86.76 -47.67
CA GLU A 236 5.80 -85.46 -48.21
C GLU A 236 4.28 -85.42 -48.34
N THR A 237 3.60 -84.53 -47.59
CA THR A 237 2.25 -83.96 -47.82
C THR A 237 1.67 -83.47 -46.48
N ASP A 238 1.62 -82.16 -46.26
CA ASP A 238 0.42 -81.40 -45.86
C ASP A 238 0.83 -79.97 -45.52
N GLU A 239 1.09 -79.25 -46.61
CA GLU A 239 0.93 -77.82 -46.73
C GLU A 239 -0.58 -77.53 -46.79
N MET A 240 -1.03 -76.43 -46.18
CA MET A 240 -2.40 -75.85 -46.24
C MET A 240 -3.41 -76.22 -45.14
N CYS A 241 -3.37 -75.50 -44.01
CA CYS A 241 -4.54 -74.81 -43.43
C CYS A 241 -4.10 -73.94 -42.24
N GLU A 242 -4.89 -72.91 -41.92
CA GLU A 242 -4.77 -72.01 -40.74
C GLU A 242 -3.99 -70.68 -40.91
N ALA A 243 -3.90 -70.14 -42.13
CA ALA A 243 -3.43 -68.76 -42.36
C ALA A 243 -4.55 -67.69 -42.41
N GLU A 244 -5.83 -68.04 -42.18
CA GLU A 244 -6.93 -67.15 -42.59
C GLU A 244 -7.97 -66.76 -41.51
N GLU A 245 -7.69 -66.87 -40.20
CA GLU A 245 -8.69 -66.56 -39.16
C GLU A 245 -8.29 -65.56 -38.04
N MET A 246 -7.24 -64.74 -38.23
CA MET A 246 -6.90 -63.65 -37.26
C MET A 246 -7.03 -62.23 -37.83
N LYS A 247 -8.15 -61.92 -38.49
CA LYS A 247 -8.46 -60.55 -38.96
C LYS A 247 -9.81 -59.98 -38.51
N LYS A 248 -10.48 -60.54 -37.52
CA LYS A 248 -11.72 -59.97 -36.96
C LYS A 248 -11.69 -59.94 -35.44
N ALA A 249 -12.02 -58.77 -34.89
CA ALA A 249 -11.97 -58.36 -33.48
C ALA A 249 -10.53 -58.07 -33.01
N ASP A 250 -10.10 -56.84 -32.73
CA ASP A 250 -10.81 -55.79 -32.01
C ASP A 250 -10.41 -54.38 -32.48
N HIS A 251 -11.44 -53.61 -32.82
CA HIS A 251 -11.37 -52.17 -32.96
C HIS A 251 -11.73 -51.58 -31.59
N ILE A 252 -10.72 -51.35 -30.75
CA ILE A 252 -10.89 -50.60 -29.49
C ILE A 252 -10.55 -49.14 -29.75
N CYS A 253 -11.54 -48.31 -29.43
CA CYS A 253 -11.63 -46.86 -29.61
C CYS A 253 -10.58 -46.09 -28.78
N GLU A 254 -9.94 -45.07 -29.37
CA GLU A 254 -9.03 -44.13 -28.69
C GLU A 254 -9.72 -43.09 -27.79
N HIS A 255 -11.04 -43.18 -27.57
CA HIS A 255 -11.74 -42.33 -26.61
C HIS A 255 -12.56 -43.19 -25.65
N GLY A 256 -12.01 -43.37 -24.45
CA GLY A 256 -12.60 -44.18 -23.40
C GLY A 256 -13.82 -43.54 -22.75
N GLU A 257 -15.00 -43.73 -23.35
CA GLU A 257 -16.26 -43.79 -22.60
C GLU A 257 -17.12 -44.98 -23.06
N LEU A 258 -17.16 -46.01 -22.20
CA LEU A 258 -18.03 -47.17 -22.34
C LEU A 258 -19.45 -46.78 -21.88
N CYS A 259 -20.33 -46.49 -22.83
CA CYS A 259 -21.77 -46.53 -22.60
C CYS A 259 -22.25 -47.99 -22.77
N LYS A 260 -22.56 -48.68 -21.67
CA LYS A 260 -23.34 -49.91 -21.70
C LYS A 260 -24.47 -49.85 -20.68
N HIS A 261 -25.69 -49.85 -21.24
CA HIS A 261 -26.96 -50.24 -20.65
C HIS A 261 -27.51 -49.41 -19.48
N GLY A 262 -28.43 -48.50 -19.81
CA GLY A 262 -29.80 -48.65 -19.30
C GLY A 262 -30.18 -47.99 -17.98
N GLU A 263 -29.45 -47.00 -17.48
CA GLU A 263 -29.95 -46.10 -16.43
C GLU A 263 -29.88 -44.63 -16.87
N LEU A 264 -30.86 -43.89 -16.37
CA LEU A 264 -31.40 -42.62 -16.86
C LEU A 264 -30.36 -41.51 -17.06
N CYS A 265 -30.44 -40.84 -18.22
CA CYS A 265 -29.97 -39.47 -18.40
C CYS A 265 -30.70 -38.55 -17.40
N GLY A 266 -30.03 -38.21 -16.31
CA GLY A 266 -30.42 -37.10 -15.44
C GLY A 266 -29.99 -35.78 -16.06
N HIS A 267 -30.87 -35.18 -16.87
CA HIS A 267 -30.85 -33.74 -17.08
C HIS A 267 -31.28 -33.05 -15.78
N GLY A 268 -30.41 -32.22 -15.24
CA GLY A 268 -30.71 -31.23 -14.22
C GLY A 268 -29.43 -30.56 -13.76
N GLU A 269 -29.32 -29.26 -13.57
CA GLU A 269 -30.11 -28.12 -14.00
C GLU A 269 -29.20 -26.94 -13.61
N VAL A 270 -29.21 -25.88 -14.41
CA VAL A 270 -28.90 -24.48 -14.06
C VAL A 270 -27.66 -24.19 -13.19
N GLY A 271 -26.62 -23.70 -13.87
CA GLY A 271 -26.35 -22.27 -13.84
C GLY A 271 -25.51 -21.75 -12.68
N GLU A 272 -24.19 -21.67 -12.90
CA GLU A 272 -23.42 -20.51 -12.47
C GLU A 272 -22.76 -19.90 -13.70
N ILE A 273 -23.28 -18.72 -14.06
CA ILE A 273 -22.63 -17.80 -15.00
C ILE A 273 -21.35 -17.36 -14.29
N GLU A 274 -20.25 -18.02 -14.62
CA GLU A 274 -18.93 -17.48 -14.31
C GLU A 274 -18.77 -16.24 -15.19
N GLU A 275 -19.08 -15.08 -14.60
CA GLU A 275 -18.76 -13.77 -15.11
C GLU A 275 -17.27 -13.75 -15.44
N ARG A 276 -16.96 -14.02 -16.71
CA ARG A 276 -15.66 -13.78 -17.31
C ARG A 276 -15.50 -12.26 -17.39
N GLY A 277 -15.24 -11.65 -16.24
CA GLY A 277 -14.79 -10.28 -16.14
C GLY A 277 -13.53 -10.17 -16.98
N GLU A 278 -13.62 -9.38 -18.05
CA GLU A 278 -12.45 -8.88 -18.76
C GLU A 278 -11.55 -8.20 -17.73
N MET A 279 -10.54 -8.94 -17.25
CA MET A 279 -9.39 -8.34 -16.60
C MET A 279 -8.77 -7.42 -17.64
N LYS A 280 -9.06 -6.12 -17.51
CA LYS A 280 -8.28 -5.06 -18.11
C LYS A 280 -6.82 -5.42 -17.88
N LYS A 281 -6.12 -5.76 -18.97
CA LYS A 281 -4.68 -6.02 -18.97
C LYS A 281 -4.03 -4.87 -18.21
N GLU A 282 -3.54 -5.16 -17.02
CA GLU A 282 -2.69 -4.24 -16.29
C GLU A 282 -1.50 -3.93 -17.20
N PRO A 283 -1.09 -2.66 -17.32
CA PRO A 283 0.09 -2.32 -18.09
C PRO A 283 1.27 -3.04 -17.43
N THR A 284 1.83 -4.01 -18.15
CA THR A 284 3.10 -4.63 -17.79
C THR A 284 4.11 -3.51 -17.59
N PHE A 285 4.43 -3.27 -16.31
CA PHE A 285 5.34 -2.23 -15.88
C PHE A 285 6.74 -2.65 -16.30
N THR A 286 7.11 -2.34 -17.55
CA THR A 286 8.43 -2.64 -18.08
C THR A 286 9.47 -1.91 -17.24
N LEU A 287 10.45 -2.69 -16.77
CA LEU A 287 11.55 -2.28 -15.89
C LEU A 287 12.37 -1.09 -16.42
N GLU A 288 12.18 -0.69 -17.68
CA GLU A 288 12.85 0.46 -18.30
C GLU A 288 12.40 1.82 -17.76
N LYS A 289 11.14 2.00 -17.36
CA LYS A 289 10.67 3.32 -16.89
C LYS A 289 11.23 3.73 -15.53
N VAL A 290 11.67 2.77 -14.70
CA VAL A 290 12.28 3.06 -13.39
C VAL A 290 13.67 3.69 -13.53
N LYS A 291 14.39 3.43 -14.63
CA LYS A 291 15.71 4.05 -14.87
C LYS A 291 15.62 5.53 -15.26
N ALA A 292 14.52 5.97 -15.87
CA ALA A 292 14.33 7.38 -16.24
C ALA A 292 13.95 8.29 -15.06
N ALA A 293 13.27 7.77 -14.03
CA ALA A 293 12.93 8.56 -12.84
C ALA A 293 14.14 8.85 -11.94
N HIS A 294 15.20 8.04 -12.02
CA HIS A 294 16.36 8.18 -11.14
C HIS A 294 17.39 9.24 -11.62
N THR A 295 17.26 9.78 -12.83
CA THR A 295 18.13 10.85 -13.36
C THR A 295 17.59 12.25 -13.10
N TRP A 296 16.27 12.43 -12.90
CA TRP A 296 15.69 13.74 -12.60
C TRP A 296 15.98 14.26 -11.18
N TRP A 297 16.15 13.37 -10.21
CA TRP A 297 16.41 13.77 -8.81
C TRP A 297 17.83 14.29 -8.52
N LYS A 298 18.71 14.30 -9.53
CA LYS A 298 20.12 14.68 -9.35
C LYS A 298 20.44 16.11 -9.75
N ILE A 299 19.47 16.88 -10.26
CA ILE A 299 19.69 18.25 -10.76
C ILE A 299 19.41 19.32 -9.68
N ASP A 300 18.58 19.05 -8.65
CA ASP A 300 18.16 20.07 -7.68
C ASP A 300 19.12 20.34 -6.50
N LYS A 301 20.33 19.76 -6.50
CA LYS A 301 21.24 19.85 -5.32
C LYS A 301 22.43 20.79 -5.45
N GLU A 302 22.60 21.52 -6.56
CA GLU A 302 23.82 22.32 -6.82
C GLU A 302 23.61 23.83 -6.99
N HIS A 303 22.62 24.45 -6.32
CA HIS A 303 22.58 25.92 -6.22
C HIS A 303 22.42 26.42 -4.78
N PRO A 304 23.53 26.61 -4.04
CA PRO A 304 23.52 27.49 -2.88
C PRO A 304 23.42 28.96 -3.36
N VAL A 305 22.25 29.57 -3.19
CA VAL A 305 22.06 31.02 -3.34
C VAL A 305 22.89 31.70 -2.24
N LYS A 306 24.05 32.25 -2.62
CA LYS A 306 24.82 33.16 -1.75
C LYS A 306 24.04 34.46 -1.64
N GLY A 307 23.46 34.71 -0.47
CA GLY A 307 22.91 36.02 -0.12
C GLY A 307 24.04 37.03 0.10
N GLU A 308 23.95 38.17 -0.58
CA GLU A 308 24.73 39.36 -0.30
C GLU A 308 24.20 40.05 0.97
N PRO A 309 25.09 40.57 1.84
CA PRO A 309 24.69 41.37 2.99
C PRO A 309 24.35 42.80 2.58
N PHE A 310 23.19 43.28 3.05
CA PHE A 310 22.84 44.70 3.12
C PHE A 310 23.58 45.40 4.27
#